data_AF-A0AA88PHF6-F1
#
_entry.id   AF-A0AA88PHF6-F1
#
_cell.length_a   1.000
_cell.length_b   1.000
_cell.length_c   1.000
_cell.angle_alpha   90.00
_cell.angle_beta   90.00
_cell.angle_gamma   90.00
#
_symmetry.space_group_name_H-M   'P 1'
#
loop_
_entity.id
_entity.type
_entity.pdbx_description
1 polymer ?
#
loop_
_entity_poly.entity_id
_entity_poly.type
_entity_poly.pdbx_seq_one_letter_code
_entity_poly.pdbx_strand_id
1 'polypeptide(L)'
;MLSTSGSCSLEKLGQESPASSTQSIVLFKEESQQKPLLMLSLYRTYYIRDGQSDLPFVFNDIMGLESGESQGADPEDIVKSLEGLLKEGHKFNPGVSAKKEDCRSKPSAVDQTHCLVYVIAADKVSMMDDDVFRKMRFIRQKASELGE
;
A
#
# COMPACT_ATOMS: atom_id res chain seq x y z
N MET A 1 -28.98 20.67 14.89
CA MET A 1 -29.02 19.85 13.65
C MET A 1 -27.82 20.25 12.81
N LEU A 2 -26.78 19.41 12.76
CA LEU A 2 -25.72 19.47 11.76
C LEU A 2 -25.54 18.03 11.30
N SER A 3 -26.33 17.66 10.29
CA SER A 3 -26.13 16.45 9.52
C SER A 3 -25.41 16.87 8.26
N THR A 4 -24.18 16.40 8.10
CA THR A 4 -23.53 16.32 6.80
C THR A 4 -23.07 14.88 6.64
N SER A 5 -23.99 14.01 6.21
CA SER A 5 -23.66 12.70 5.69
C SER A 5 -23.07 12.88 4.29
N GLY A 6 -21.79 13.25 4.21
CA GLY A 6 -21.03 13.12 2.97
C GLY A 6 -20.67 11.66 2.79
N SER A 7 -21.27 10.99 1.80
CA SER A 7 -20.88 9.62 1.43
C SER A 7 -19.64 9.67 0.53
N CYS A 8 -18.46 9.54 1.12
CA CYS A 8 -17.22 9.38 0.37
C CYS A 8 -17.17 7.96 -0.21
N SER A 9 -17.01 7.82 -1.53
CA SER A 9 -16.98 6.52 -2.21
C SER A 9 -15.58 6.25 -2.78
N LEU A 10 -15.06 5.04 -2.58
CA LEU A 10 -13.87 4.57 -3.30
C LEU A 10 -14.31 4.01 -4.65
N GLU A 11 -13.79 4.55 -5.74
CA GLU A 11 -14.08 4.05 -7.08
C GLU A 11 -12.79 3.75 -7.83
N LYS A 12 -12.77 2.64 -8.58
CA LYS A 12 -11.64 2.25 -9.41
C LYS A 12 -11.75 2.98 -10.75
N LEU A 13 -11.06 4.10 -10.90
CA LEU A 13 -11.00 4.81 -12.18
C LEU A 13 -10.03 4.10 -13.14
N GLY A 14 -10.47 3.95 -14.39
CA GLY A 14 -9.62 3.54 -15.50
C GLY A 14 -8.47 4.54 -15.67
N GLN A 15 -7.32 4.03 -16.11
CA GLN A 15 -6.06 4.74 -16.26
C GLN A 15 -6.23 6.17 -16.82
N GLU A 16 -6.13 7.18 -15.96
CA GLU A 16 -5.80 8.54 -16.36
C GLU A 16 -4.74 9.13 -15.41
N SER A 17 -3.88 9.96 -16.01
CA SER A 17 -2.66 10.53 -15.46
C SER A 17 -2.91 11.26 -14.13
N PRO A 18 -2.06 11.10 -13.10
CA PRO A 18 -2.23 11.85 -11.87
C PRO A 18 -1.94 13.34 -12.10
N ALA A 19 -2.78 14.18 -11.50
CA ALA A 19 -2.51 15.60 -11.32
C ALA A 19 -1.23 15.79 -10.48
N SER A 20 -0.55 16.92 -10.69
CA SER A 20 0.80 17.27 -10.23
C SER A 20 1.03 17.28 -8.69
N SER A 21 0.08 16.85 -7.86
CA SER A 21 0.15 16.99 -6.38
C SER A 21 -0.60 15.88 -5.61
N THR A 22 -0.64 14.66 -6.13
CA THR A 22 -1.30 13.54 -5.45
C THR A 22 -0.43 12.95 -4.34
N GLN A 23 -0.95 12.88 -3.10
CA GLN A 23 -0.29 12.22 -1.98
C GLN A 23 -0.74 10.75 -1.87
N SER A 24 0.21 9.82 -1.93
CA SER A 24 -0.07 8.39 -1.80
C SER A 24 -0.08 7.94 -0.34
N ILE A 25 -1.07 7.15 0.05
CA ILE A 25 -1.18 6.45 1.34
C ILE A 25 -1.18 4.95 1.08
N VAL A 26 -0.24 4.22 1.68
CA VAL A 26 -0.22 2.75 1.57
C VAL A 26 -0.95 2.14 2.75
N LEU A 27 -1.99 1.34 2.46
CA LEU A 27 -2.78 0.63 3.46
C LEU A 27 -2.30 -0.81 3.56
N PHE A 28 -1.79 -1.20 4.73
CA PHE A 28 -1.52 -2.60 5.06
C PHE A 28 -2.71 -3.20 5.77
N LYS A 29 -3.38 -4.16 5.15
CA LYS A 29 -4.37 -4.97 5.86
C LYS A 29 -3.80 -6.34 6.19
N GLU A 30 -3.71 -6.66 7.46
CA GLU A 30 -3.59 -8.05 7.91
C GLU A 30 -4.95 -8.73 7.66
N GLU A 31 -5.02 -9.65 6.69
CA GLU A 31 -6.24 -10.42 6.43
C GLU A 31 -6.12 -11.82 7.04
N SER A 32 -6.76 -12.00 8.20
CA SER A 32 -6.97 -13.32 8.79
C SER A 32 -8.02 -14.09 7.99
N GLN A 33 -7.54 -15.00 7.14
CA GLN A 33 -8.22 -16.17 6.53
C GLN A 33 -9.34 -15.93 5.48
N GLN A 34 -9.08 -16.53 4.30
CA GLN A 34 -10.01 -16.95 3.24
C GLN A 34 -10.81 -15.86 2.46
N LYS A 35 -10.10 -15.00 1.72
CA LYS A 35 -10.59 -14.46 0.44
C LYS A 35 -9.78 -15.07 -0.71
N PRO A 36 -10.36 -15.25 -1.92
CA PRO A 36 -9.67 -15.93 -3.00
C PRO A 36 -8.34 -15.23 -3.30
N LEU A 37 -7.27 -16.02 -3.21
CA LEU A 37 -5.83 -15.70 -3.24
C LEU A 37 -5.35 -14.79 -4.39
N LEU A 38 -6.23 -14.46 -5.34
CA LEU A 38 -5.93 -13.68 -6.54
C LEU A 38 -6.26 -12.18 -6.41
N MET A 39 -7.08 -11.76 -5.44
CA MET A 39 -7.50 -10.35 -5.37
C MET A 39 -6.48 -9.42 -4.70
N LEU A 40 -5.76 -9.90 -3.67
CA LEU A 40 -4.86 -9.11 -2.79
C LEU A 40 -3.37 -9.20 -3.15
N SER A 41 -3.00 -10.01 -4.14
CA SER A 41 -1.60 -10.12 -4.58
C SER A 41 -1.22 -9.04 -5.60
N LEU A 42 -2.09 -8.07 -5.89
CA LEU A 42 -1.82 -7.02 -6.88
C LEU A 42 -1.71 -5.66 -6.20
N TYR A 43 -0.69 -4.90 -6.57
CA TYR A 43 -0.57 -3.47 -6.25
C TYR A 43 -1.66 -2.70 -7.00
N ARG A 44 -2.53 -2.02 -6.25
CA ARG A 44 -3.70 -1.31 -6.80
C ARG A 44 -3.81 0.09 -6.24
N THR A 45 -4.04 1.05 -7.13
CA THR A 45 -4.25 2.45 -6.76
C THR A 45 -5.74 2.78 -6.77
N TYR A 46 -6.23 3.37 -5.69
CA TYR A 46 -7.60 3.82 -5.50
C TYR A 46 -7.62 5.33 -5.37
N TYR A 47 -8.41 5.97 -6.24
CA TYR A 47 -8.65 7.41 -6.21
C TYR A 47 -9.92 7.70 -5.43
N ILE A 48 -9.89 8.78 -4.67
CA ILE A 48 -11.01 9.16 -3.80
C ILE A 48 -11.63 10.39 -4.39
N ARG A 49 -12.96 10.36 -4.48
CA ARG A 49 -13.75 11.43 -5.07
C ARG A 49 -14.65 12.07 -4.04
N ASP A 50 -14.78 13.38 -4.13
CA ASP A 50 -15.84 14.16 -3.51
C ASP A 50 -16.77 14.69 -4.62
N GLY A 51 -17.89 14.00 -4.83
CA GLY A 51 -18.77 14.25 -5.97
C GLY A 51 -18.08 13.97 -7.31
N GLN A 52 -17.87 15.02 -8.11
CA GLN A 52 -17.21 14.93 -9.42
C GLN A 52 -15.73 15.33 -9.38
N SER A 53 -15.19 15.68 -8.21
CA SER A 53 -13.81 16.13 -8.06
C SER A 53 -12.95 15.06 -7.42
N ASP A 54 -11.77 14.84 -7.98
CA ASP A 54 -10.75 13.98 -7.37
C ASP A 54 -10.09 14.72 -6.21
N LEU A 55 -9.97 14.02 -5.08
CA LEU A 55 -9.23 14.51 -3.94
C LEU A 55 -7.72 14.33 -4.18
N PRO A 56 -6.87 15.18 -3.58
CA PRO A 56 -5.42 15.16 -3.80
C PRO A 56 -4.71 13.99 -3.08
N PHE A 57 -5.42 12.90 -2.78
CA PHE A 57 -4.87 11.73 -2.13
C PHE A 57 -5.39 10.44 -2.75
N VAL A 58 -4.52 9.43 -2.78
CA VAL A 58 -4.81 8.08 -3.30
C VAL A 58 -4.42 7.02 -2.29
N PHE A 59 -5.14 5.91 -2.30
CA PHE A 59 -4.79 4.73 -1.51
C PHE A 59 -4.15 3.68 -2.40
N ASN A 60 -2.98 3.19 -2.01
CA ASN A 60 -2.36 2.03 -2.62
C ASN A 60 -2.67 0.81 -1.75
N ASP A 61 -3.45 -0.11 -2.29
CA ASP A 61 -3.72 -1.43 -1.72
C ASP A 61 -2.64 -2.41 -2.18
N ILE A 62 -2.09 -3.15 -1.23
CA ILE A 62 -0.97 -4.05 -1.45
C ILE A 62 -1.13 -5.32 -0.61
N MET A 63 -0.30 -6.31 -0.90
CA MET A 63 -0.29 -7.55 -0.13
C MET A 63 0.16 -7.29 1.32
N GLY A 64 -0.49 -7.96 2.27
CA GLY A 64 -0.17 -7.87 3.71
C GLY A 64 1.11 -8.62 4.10
N LEU A 65 1.62 -8.32 5.29
CA LEU A 65 2.75 -9.05 5.89
C LEU A 65 2.26 -10.33 6.57
N GLU A 66 3.04 -11.39 6.47
CA GLU A 66 2.78 -12.67 7.15
C GLU A 66 4.07 -13.19 7.81
N SER A 67 3.93 -14.10 8.79
CA SER A 67 5.07 -14.75 9.45
C SER A 67 5.77 -15.72 8.51
N GLY A 68 7.11 -15.80 8.60
CA GLY A 68 7.97 -16.60 7.72
C GLY A 68 8.54 -15.84 6.53
N GLU A 69 9.72 -16.25 6.06
CA GLU A 69 10.49 -15.53 5.03
C GLU A 69 9.83 -15.55 3.64
N SER A 70 9.05 -16.58 3.32
CA SER A 70 8.39 -16.73 2.02
C SER A 70 6.87 -16.65 2.11
N GLN A 71 6.34 -15.83 3.02
CA GLN A 71 4.91 -15.61 3.23
C GLN A 71 4.62 -14.10 3.24
N GLY A 72 3.42 -13.74 2.77
CA GLY A 72 3.02 -12.34 2.63
C GLY A 72 3.85 -11.57 1.59
N ALA A 73 3.75 -10.24 1.68
CA ALA A 73 4.58 -9.32 0.92
C ALA A 73 6.03 -9.36 1.40
N ASP A 74 6.93 -9.26 0.44
CA ASP A 74 8.34 -9.01 0.68
C ASP A 74 8.54 -7.56 1.19
N PRO A 75 9.28 -7.32 2.30
CA PRO A 75 9.47 -5.99 2.86
C PRO A 75 10.09 -4.99 1.87
N GLU A 76 10.93 -5.45 0.95
CA GLU A 76 11.58 -4.61 -0.04
C GLU A 76 10.59 -4.16 -1.11
N ASP A 77 9.57 -4.94 -1.44
CA ASP A 77 8.50 -4.49 -2.34
C ASP A 77 7.65 -3.40 -1.71
N ILE A 78 7.44 -3.49 -0.41
CA ILE A 78 6.80 -2.43 0.36
C ILE A 78 7.65 -1.15 0.30
N VAL A 79 8.97 -1.25 0.51
CA VAL A 79 9.85 -0.08 0.40
C VAL A 79 9.82 0.52 -1.01
N LYS A 80 9.85 -0.31 -2.06
CA LYS A 80 9.67 0.15 -3.45
C LYS A 80 8.31 0.84 -3.67
N SER A 81 7.26 0.40 -2.98
CA SER A 81 5.97 1.08 -3.02
C SER A 81 6.05 2.48 -2.38
N LEU A 82 6.80 2.63 -1.30
CA LEU A 82 7.03 3.92 -0.64
C LEU A 82 7.80 4.88 -1.55
N GLU A 83 8.79 4.37 -2.28
CA GLU A 83 9.59 5.12 -3.26
C GLU A 83 8.83 5.44 -4.56
N GLY A 84 7.61 4.93 -4.75
CA GLY A 84 6.83 5.12 -5.98
C GLY A 84 7.29 4.25 -7.15
N LEU A 85 8.08 3.21 -6.90
CA LEU A 85 8.66 2.35 -7.93
C LEU A 85 7.72 1.25 -8.44
N LEU A 86 6.70 0.86 -7.66
CA LEU A 86 5.75 -0.18 -8.09
C LEU A 86 4.78 0.33 -9.17
N LYS A 87 4.46 -0.53 -10.12
CA LYS A 87 3.49 -0.26 -11.20
C LYS A 87 2.11 -0.77 -10.80
N GLU A 88 1.06 -0.10 -11.28
CA GLU A 88 -0.31 -0.60 -11.18
C GLU A 88 -0.40 -2.03 -11.72
N GLY A 89 -1.00 -2.93 -10.94
CA GLY A 89 -1.09 -4.36 -11.27
C GLY A 89 0.19 -5.16 -11.04
N HIS A 90 1.21 -4.61 -10.35
CA HIS A 90 2.37 -5.40 -9.91
C HIS A 90 1.90 -6.57 -9.04
N LYS A 91 2.36 -7.78 -9.35
CA LYS A 91 2.00 -9.00 -8.62
C LYS A 91 3.07 -9.33 -7.57
N PHE A 92 2.69 -9.26 -6.30
CA PHE A 92 3.52 -9.68 -5.18
C PHE A 92 3.75 -11.20 -5.24
N ASN A 93 5.01 -11.60 -5.09
CA ASN A 93 5.41 -13.00 -4.91
C ASN A 93 6.00 -13.19 -3.52
N PRO A 94 5.45 -14.11 -2.70
CA PRO A 94 6.00 -14.39 -1.38
C PRO A 94 7.47 -14.82 -1.47
N GLY A 95 8.34 -14.11 -0.77
CA GLY A 95 9.78 -14.38 -0.72
C GLY A 95 10.57 -14.00 -1.97
N VAL A 96 9.97 -13.31 -2.95
CA VAL A 96 10.68 -12.79 -4.14
C VAL A 96 10.25 -11.37 -4.43
N SER A 97 11.14 -10.42 -4.14
CA SER A 97 10.91 -9.02 -4.43
C SER A 97 10.94 -8.68 -5.93
N ALA A 98 10.20 -7.65 -6.34
CA ALA A 98 10.15 -7.09 -7.68
C ALA A 98 11.54 -6.78 -8.23
N LYS A 99 11.83 -7.22 -9.45
CA LYS A 99 13.09 -6.90 -10.11
C LYS A 99 13.09 -5.46 -10.61
N LYS A 100 14.29 -4.93 -10.87
CA LYS A 100 14.48 -3.57 -11.38
C LYS A 100 13.76 -3.36 -12.73
N GLU A 101 13.70 -4.40 -13.57
CA GLU A 101 13.00 -4.35 -14.86
C GLU A 101 11.48 -4.18 -14.69
N ASP A 102 10.92 -4.73 -13.61
CA ASP A 102 9.48 -4.68 -13.31
C ASP A 102 9.08 -3.37 -12.62
N CYS A 103 10.05 -2.63 -12.07
CA CYS A 103 9.86 -1.33 -11.42
C CYS A 103 9.79 -0.16 -12.41
N ARG A 104 9.28 0.98 -11.97
CA ARG A 104 9.42 2.26 -12.69
C ARG A 104 10.89 2.67 -12.65
N SER A 105 11.39 3.23 -13.76
CA SER A 105 12.82 3.57 -13.90
C SER A 105 13.21 4.84 -13.16
N LYS A 106 12.27 5.78 -12.96
CA LYS A 106 12.50 7.06 -12.29
C LYS A 106 11.19 7.58 -11.68
N PRO A 107 10.92 7.29 -10.39
CA PRO A 107 9.74 7.83 -9.72
C PRO A 107 9.92 9.33 -9.54
N SER A 108 8.86 10.11 -9.74
CA SER A 108 8.84 11.52 -9.40
C SER A 108 8.56 11.70 -7.89
N ALA A 109 8.84 12.88 -7.33
CA ALA A 109 8.47 13.18 -5.94
C ALA A 109 6.95 13.04 -5.68
N VAL A 110 6.12 13.21 -6.73
CA VAL A 110 4.67 13.02 -6.68
C VAL A 110 4.29 11.54 -6.60
N ASP A 111 5.15 10.65 -7.10
CA ASP A 111 4.93 9.20 -7.04
C ASP A 111 5.27 8.61 -5.65
N GLN A 112 5.98 9.36 -4.80
CA GLN A 112 6.38 8.89 -3.47
C GLN A 112 5.19 8.84 -2.51
N THR A 113 5.18 7.80 -1.69
CA THR A 113 4.19 7.65 -0.63
C THR A 113 4.53 8.57 0.52
N HIS A 114 3.54 9.36 0.93
CA HIS A 114 3.71 10.34 2.00
C HIS A 114 3.26 9.79 3.36
N CYS A 115 2.41 8.75 3.37
CA CYS A 115 1.92 8.15 4.60
C CYS A 115 1.91 6.62 4.51
N LEU A 116 2.46 5.99 5.54
CA LEU A 116 2.45 4.55 5.77
C LEU A 116 1.47 4.23 6.90
N VAL A 117 0.47 3.40 6.64
CA VAL A 117 -0.55 3.02 7.63
C VAL A 117 -0.58 1.51 7.82
N TYR A 118 -0.35 1.06 9.06
CA TYR A 118 -0.51 -0.34 9.46
C TYR A 118 -1.92 -0.58 10.03
N VAL A 119 -2.68 -1.50 9.42
CA VAL A 119 -3.96 -1.96 9.95
C VAL A 119 -3.79 -3.37 10.52
N ILE A 120 -3.87 -3.45 11.84
CA ILE A 120 -3.71 -4.69 12.61
C ILE A 120 -5.05 -5.02 13.29
N ALA A 121 -5.46 -6.29 13.24
CA ALA A 121 -6.67 -6.72 13.92
C ALA A 121 -6.44 -6.69 15.44
N ALA A 122 -7.25 -5.93 16.17
CA ALA A 122 -7.05 -5.69 17.61
C ALA A 122 -7.05 -7.00 18.44
N ASP A 123 -7.81 -8.00 18.01
CA ASP A 123 -7.89 -9.33 18.62
C ASP A 123 -6.69 -10.24 18.29
N LYS A 124 -5.86 -9.85 17.30
CA LYS A 124 -4.70 -10.61 16.84
C LYS A 124 -3.36 -10.03 17.28
N VAL A 125 -3.32 -8.78 17.76
CA VAL A 125 -2.09 -8.08 18.18
C VAL A 125 -1.23 -8.93 19.12
N SER A 126 -1.84 -9.61 20.11
CA SER A 126 -1.11 -10.43 21.09
C SER A 126 -0.64 -11.79 20.54
N MET A 127 -1.11 -12.19 19.36
CA MET A 127 -0.77 -13.45 18.68
C MET A 127 0.11 -13.23 17.45
N MET A 128 0.47 -11.97 17.14
CA MET A 128 1.36 -11.67 16.04
C MET A 128 2.76 -12.21 16.31
N ASP A 129 3.35 -12.77 15.27
CA ASP A 129 4.71 -13.30 15.31
C ASP A 129 5.76 -12.18 15.36
N ASP A 130 6.84 -12.40 16.11
CA ASP A 130 7.99 -11.50 16.18
C ASP A 130 8.59 -11.21 14.79
N ASP A 131 8.50 -12.14 13.85
CA ASP A 131 8.94 -11.94 12.48
C ASP A 131 8.13 -10.86 11.74
N VAL A 132 6.82 -10.77 11.99
CA VAL A 132 5.99 -9.69 11.43
C VAL A 132 6.42 -8.35 11.99
N PHE A 133 6.67 -8.27 13.30
CA PHE A 133 7.19 -7.05 13.93
C PHE A 133 8.58 -6.65 13.42
N ARG A 134 9.45 -7.64 13.13
CA ARG A 134 10.75 -7.40 12.50
C ARG A 134 10.60 -6.78 11.11
N LYS A 135 9.73 -7.32 10.25
CA LYS A 135 9.42 -6.77 8.92
C LYS A 135 8.87 -5.35 9.02
N MET A 136 7.90 -5.10 9.91
CA MET A 136 7.35 -3.77 10.15
C MET A 136 8.42 -2.76 10.60
N ARG A 137 9.33 -3.16 11.50
CA ARG A 137 10.41 -2.29 11.97
C ARG A 137 11.35 -1.89 10.82
N PHE A 138 11.71 -2.85 9.96
CA PHE A 138 12.54 -2.60 8.78
C PHE A 138 11.88 -1.58 7.84
N ILE A 139 10.60 -1.80 7.50
CA ILE A 139 9.85 -0.89 6.63
C ILE A 139 9.75 0.51 7.25
N ARG A 140 9.42 0.60 8.54
CA ARG A 140 9.33 1.89 9.25
C ARG A 140 10.66 2.65 9.21
N GLN A 141 11.78 1.96 9.42
CA GLN A 141 13.10 2.59 9.34
C GLN A 141 13.36 3.16 7.93
N LYS A 142 13.05 2.37 6.89
CA LYS A 142 13.19 2.83 5.50
C LYS A 142 12.28 4.00 5.17
N ALA A 143 11.04 3.98 5.66
CA ALA A 143 10.11 5.10 5.52
C ALA A 143 10.64 6.39 6.18
N SER A 144 11.27 6.28 7.36
CA SER A 144 11.91 7.43 8.02
C SER A 144 13.09 7.98 7.23
N GLU A 145 13.93 7.13 6.65
CA GLU A 145 15.06 7.53 5.80
C GLU A 145 14.62 8.26 4.51
N LEU A 146 13.40 7.98 4.00
CA LEU A 146 12.85 8.63 2.80
C LEU A 146 12.21 9.99 3.08
N GLY A 147 11.89 10.29 4.36
CA GLY A 147 11.25 11.54 4.77
C GLY A 147 12.21 12.63 5.25
N GLU A 148 13.52 12.35 5.28
CA GLU A 148 14.61 13.29 5.58
C GLU A 148 15.22 13.90 4.31
#